data_AF-A0A3D3NIP4-F1
#
_entry.id   AF-A0A3D3NIP4-F1
#
_cell.length_a   1.000
_cell.length_b   1.000
_cell.length_c   1.000
_cell.angle_alpha   90.00
_cell.angle_beta   90.00
_cell.angle_gamma   90.00
#
_symmetry.space_group_name_H-M   'P 1'
#
loop_
_entity.id
_entity.type
_entity.pdbx_description
1 polymer ?
#
loop_
_entity_poly.entity_id
_entity_poly.type
_entity_poly.pdbx_seq_one_letter_code
_entity_poly.pdbx_strand_id
1 'polypeptide(L)'
;MSLPELTAQLIDFRDQRNWAQFHSLRNLIVSLNLEAAELLELTQWKNDAEVAALPASAATREALRDECADVLLYLLLIAERAGIDLEEAARAKLLKRSEKRRGGG
;
A
#
# COMPACT_ATOMS: atom_id res chain seq x y z
N MET A 1 -3.02 -14.19 -8.51
CA MET A 1 -1.97 -14.09 -7.48
C MET A 1 -2.63 -13.61 -6.20
N SER A 2 -2.45 -14.32 -5.09
CA SER A 2 -2.92 -13.93 -3.75
C SER A 2 -1.96 -12.96 -3.07
N LEU A 3 -2.37 -12.32 -1.97
CA LEU A 3 -1.45 -11.49 -1.18
C LEU A 3 -0.24 -12.28 -0.64
N PRO A 4 -0.41 -13.50 -0.09
CA PRO A 4 0.74 -14.32 0.29
C PRO A 4 1.70 -14.63 -0.86
N GLU A 5 1.19 -14.94 -2.06
CA GLU A 5 2.02 -15.20 -3.24
C GLU A 5 2.81 -13.96 -3.69
N LEU A 6 2.19 -12.77 -3.61
CA LEU A 6 2.84 -11.51 -3.92
C LEU A 6 3.91 -11.17 -2.87
N THR A 7 3.60 -11.33 -1.59
CA THR A 7 4.55 -11.12 -0.48
C THR A 7 5.76 -12.04 -0.62
N ALA A 8 5.57 -13.31 -0.97
CA ALA A 8 6.68 -14.24 -1.21
C ALA A 8 7.60 -13.77 -2.35
N GLN A 9 7.04 -13.36 -3.50
CA GLN A 9 7.85 -12.82 -4.61
C GLN A 9 8.61 -11.55 -4.23
N LEU A 10 8.01 -10.69 -3.41
CA LEU A 10 8.63 -9.46 -2.92
C LEU A 10 9.79 -9.75 -1.95
N ILE A 11 9.63 -10.74 -1.08
CA ILE A 11 10.70 -11.21 -0.17
C ILE A 11 11.86 -11.77 -0.99
N ASP A 12 11.57 -12.64 -1.97
CA ASP A 12 12.60 -13.21 -2.85
C ASP A 12 13.37 -12.10 -3.58
N PHE A 13 12.66 -11.09 -4.09
CA PHE A 13 13.26 -9.93 -4.74
C PHE A 13 14.17 -9.11 -3.81
N ARG A 14 13.74 -8.88 -2.56
CA ARG A 14 14.51 -8.20 -1.50
C ARG A 14 15.77 -8.98 -1.16
N ASP A 15 15.64 -10.29 -0.98
CA ASP A 15 16.71 -11.15 -0.49
C ASP A 15 17.78 -11.40 -1.57
N GLN A 16 17.39 -11.52 -2.84
CA GLN A 16 18.31 -11.54 -3.98
C GLN A 16 19.21 -10.29 -4.06
N ARG A 17 18.74 -9.16 -3.51
CA ARG A 17 19.49 -7.90 -3.45
C ARG A 17 20.19 -7.67 -2.12
N ASN A 18 20.08 -8.63 -1.19
CA ASN A 18 20.58 -8.53 0.17
C ASN A 18 20.06 -7.27 0.90
N TRP A 19 18.83 -6.84 0.60
CA TRP A 19 18.25 -5.61 1.17
C TRP A 19 17.61 -5.81 2.55
N ALA A 20 17.41 -7.06 2.98
CA ALA A 20 16.84 -7.38 4.29
C ALA A 20 17.55 -6.66 5.45
N GLN A 21 18.86 -6.41 5.34
CA GLN A 21 19.66 -5.68 6.34
C GLN A 21 19.22 -4.20 6.53
N PHE A 22 18.62 -3.58 5.52
CA PHE A 22 18.14 -2.20 5.56
C PHE A 22 16.66 -2.10 5.94
N HIS A 23 15.93 -3.22 5.91
CA HIS A 23 14.49 -3.30 6.14
C HIS A 23 14.15 -3.54 7.62
N SER A 24 14.65 -2.66 8.49
CA SER A 24 14.09 -2.56 9.84
C SER A 24 12.62 -2.12 9.78
N LEU A 25 11.80 -2.50 10.77
CA LEU A 25 10.38 -2.11 10.79
C LEU A 25 10.20 -0.59 10.72
N ARG A 26 11.07 0.17 11.40
CA ARG A 26 11.11 1.64 11.32
C ARG A 26 11.34 2.13 9.89
N ASN A 27 12.35 1.58 9.21
CA ASN A 27 12.73 2.02 7.88
C ASN A 27 11.61 1.71 6.87
N LEU A 28 10.99 0.54 6.97
CA LEU A 28 9.86 0.17 6.11
C LEU A 28 8.66 1.12 6.29
N ILE A 29 8.34 1.50 7.54
CA ILE A 29 7.27 2.48 7.82
C ILE A 29 7.60 3.86 7.25
N VAL A 30 8.87 4.28 7.34
CA VAL A 30 9.33 5.52 6.72
C VAL A 30 9.19 5.45 5.20
N SER A 31 9.66 4.37 4.56
CA SER A 31 9.51 4.18 3.11
C SER A 31 8.05 4.20 2.68
N LEU A 32 7.16 3.47 3.38
CA LEU A 32 5.72 3.53 3.08
C LEU A 32 5.18 4.97 3.12
N ASN A 33 5.64 5.80 4.06
CA ASN A 33 5.20 7.19 4.14
C ASN A 33 5.72 8.03 2.96
N LEU A 34 6.93 7.75 2.46
CA LEU A 34 7.48 8.40 1.27
C LEU A 34 6.63 8.07 0.04
N GLU A 35 6.35 6.78 -0.22
CA GLU A 35 5.51 6.39 -1.38
C GLU A 35 4.07 6.95 -1.26
N ALA A 36 3.53 7.01 -0.05
CA ALA A 36 2.23 7.63 0.19
C ALA A 36 2.26 9.15 -0.07
N ALA A 37 3.40 9.80 0.11
CA ALA A 37 3.60 11.21 -0.23
C ALA A 37 3.73 11.39 -1.75
N GLU A 38 4.44 10.49 -2.46
CA GLU A 38 4.51 10.50 -3.94
C GLU A 38 3.11 10.31 -4.55
N LEU A 39 2.30 9.39 -4.00
CA LEU A 39 0.88 9.27 -4.35
C LEU A 39 0.09 10.57 -4.13
N LEU A 40 0.35 11.27 -3.01
CA LEU A 40 -0.31 12.55 -2.70
C LEU A 40 0.10 13.65 -3.68
N GLU A 41 1.37 13.69 -4.10
CA GLU A 41 1.91 14.69 -5.03
C GLU A 41 1.17 14.70 -6.38
N LEU A 42 0.66 13.54 -6.81
CA LEU A 42 -0.19 13.46 -8.01
C LEU A 42 -1.42 14.36 -7.94
N THR A 43 -1.87 14.73 -6.74
CA THR A 43 -3.09 15.52 -6.48
C THR A 43 -2.84 16.93 -5.96
N GLN A 44 -1.62 17.26 -5.49
CA GLN A 44 -1.32 18.47 -4.70
C GLN A 44 -1.82 19.80 -5.30
N TRP A 45 -1.74 19.95 -6.63
CA TRP A 45 -2.08 21.19 -7.34
C TRP A 45 -3.31 21.06 -8.23
N LYS A 46 -4.16 20.06 -7.99
CA LYS A 46 -5.32 19.73 -8.82
C LYS A 46 -6.61 19.95 -8.05
N ASN A 47 -7.65 20.40 -8.74
CA ASN A 47 -9.01 20.38 -8.22
C ASN A 47 -9.66 18.99 -8.40
N ASP A 48 -10.83 18.77 -7.78
CA ASP A 48 -11.51 17.47 -7.79
C ASP A 48 -11.79 16.93 -9.20
N ALA A 49 -12.13 17.79 -10.17
CA ALA A 49 -12.38 17.37 -11.55
C ALA A 49 -11.09 16.94 -12.26
N GLU A 50 -9.98 17.62 -11.99
CA GLU A 50 -8.66 17.26 -12.51
C GLU A 50 -8.13 15.97 -11.89
N VAL A 51 -8.35 15.75 -10.58
CA VAL A 51 -8.00 14.50 -9.89
C VAL A 51 -8.81 13.33 -10.45
N ALA A 52 -10.13 13.52 -10.65
CA ALA A 52 -10.98 12.49 -11.25
C ALA A 52 -10.56 12.12 -12.68
N ALA A 53 -9.89 13.03 -13.39
CA ALA A 53 -9.37 12.81 -14.74
C ALA A 53 -7.98 12.15 -14.78
N LEU A 54 -7.29 11.96 -13.66
CA LEU A 54 -5.96 11.32 -13.62
C LEU A 54 -5.92 9.96 -14.35
N PRO A 55 -6.92 9.07 -14.23
CA PRO A 55 -6.89 7.79 -14.94
C PRO A 55 -7.07 7.90 -16.47
N ALA A 56 -7.48 9.05 -16.99
CA ALA A 56 -7.81 9.23 -18.40
C ALA A 56 -6.59 9.45 -19.31
N SER A 57 -5.50 9.99 -18.77
CA SER A 57 -4.21 10.10 -19.49
C SER A 57 -3.32 8.90 -19.18
N ALA A 58 -2.65 8.37 -20.21
CA ALA A 58 -1.78 7.20 -20.06
C ALA A 58 -0.67 7.43 -19.04
N ALA A 59 -0.02 8.59 -19.08
CA ALA A 59 1.10 8.93 -18.20
C ALA A 59 0.66 9.10 -16.73
N THR A 60 -0.44 9.82 -16.48
CA THR A 60 -0.95 10.02 -15.11
C THR A 60 -1.56 8.76 -14.53
N ARG A 61 -2.14 7.89 -15.37
CA ARG A 61 -2.62 6.57 -14.96
C ARG A 61 -1.48 5.63 -14.58
N GLU A 62 -0.36 5.69 -15.31
CA GLU A 62 0.84 4.91 -15.00
C GLU A 62 1.43 5.35 -13.66
N ALA A 63 1.68 6.64 -13.48
CA ALA A 63 2.14 7.18 -12.19
C ALA A 63 1.21 6.78 -11.04
N LEU A 64 -0.10 7.01 -11.18
CA LEU A 64 -1.08 6.61 -10.15
C LEU A 64 -1.01 5.11 -9.82
N ARG A 65 -0.81 4.26 -10.83
CA ARG A 65 -0.71 2.82 -10.65
C ARG A 65 0.56 2.44 -9.88
N ASP A 66 1.67 3.06 -10.22
CA ASP A 66 2.97 2.74 -9.66
C ASP A 66 3.04 3.19 -8.19
N GLU A 67 2.61 4.42 -7.87
CA GLU A 67 2.56 4.88 -6.47
C GLU A 67 1.60 4.05 -5.60
N CYS A 68 0.46 3.61 -6.15
CA CYS A 68 -0.43 2.69 -5.45
C CYS A 68 0.24 1.33 -5.19
N ALA A 69 1.03 0.85 -6.14
CA ALA A 69 1.75 -0.41 -6.01
C ALA A 69 2.87 -0.28 -4.96
N ASP A 70 3.63 0.80 -4.96
CA ASP A 70 4.73 1.00 -4.02
C ASP A 70 4.24 1.08 -2.57
N VAL A 71 3.14 1.82 -2.32
CA VAL A 71 2.47 1.82 -1.00
C VAL A 71 2.06 0.41 -0.58
N LEU A 72 1.49 -0.39 -1.49
CA LEU A 72 1.11 -1.77 -1.21
C LEU A 72 2.33 -2.64 -0.89
N LEU A 73 3.39 -2.57 -1.70
CA LEU A 73 4.59 -3.40 -1.52
C LEU A 73 5.27 -3.14 -0.18
N TYR A 74 5.43 -1.88 0.23
CA TYR A 74 5.97 -1.58 1.56
C TYR A 74 5.03 -2.01 2.68
N LEU A 75 3.71 -1.90 2.50
CA LEU A 75 2.76 -2.39 3.50
C LEU A 75 2.86 -3.92 3.68
N LEU A 76 3.09 -4.67 2.60
CA LEU A 76 3.32 -6.12 2.67
C LEU A 76 4.63 -6.45 3.40
N LEU A 77 5.71 -5.70 3.15
CA LEU A 77 6.97 -5.86 3.90
C LEU A 77 6.81 -5.54 5.38
N ILE A 78 6.04 -4.51 5.73
CA ILE A 78 5.72 -4.18 7.13
C ILE A 78 4.95 -5.31 7.78
N ALA A 79 3.91 -5.83 7.10
CA ALA A 79 3.08 -6.91 7.62
C ALA A 79 3.90 -8.19 7.84
N GLU A 80 4.75 -8.57 6.88
CA GLU A 80 5.67 -9.71 7.01
C GLU A 80 6.61 -9.52 8.21
N ARG A 81 7.28 -8.37 8.29
CA ARG A 81 8.25 -8.08 9.35
C ARG A 81 7.61 -8.04 10.75
N ALA A 82 6.34 -7.66 10.83
CA ALA A 82 5.56 -7.59 12.06
C ALA A 82 4.81 -8.90 12.40
N GLY A 83 4.83 -9.91 11.53
CA GLY A 83 4.09 -11.15 11.71
C GLY A 83 2.57 -10.98 11.63
N ILE A 84 2.10 -10.06 10.78
CA ILE A 84 0.68 -9.75 10.60
C ILE A 84 0.16 -10.44 9.34
N ASP A 85 -0.90 -11.25 9.47
CA ASP A 85 -1.72 -11.63 8.33
C ASP A 85 -2.55 -10.42 7.89
N LEU A 86 -2.07 -9.72 6.86
CA LEU A 86 -2.70 -8.50 6.37
C LEU A 86 -4.10 -8.75 5.80
N GLU A 87 -4.31 -9.90 5.15
CA GLU A 87 -5.59 -10.24 4.56
C GLU A 87 -6.63 -10.52 5.65
N GLU A 88 -6.28 -11.33 6.65
CA GLU A 88 -7.12 -11.60 7.82
C GLU A 88 -7.41 -10.28 8.58
N ALA A 89 -6.38 -9.46 8.83
CA ALA A 89 -6.52 -8.18 9.52
C ALA A 89 -7.48 -7.24 8.78
N ALA A 90 -7.40 -7.15 7.45
CA ALA A 90 -8.30 -6.36 6.62
C ALA A 90 -9.74 -6.88 6.70
N ARG A 91 -9.94 -8.19 6.55
CA ARG A 91 -11.26 -8.85 6.65
C ARG A 91 -11.90 -8.61 8.01
N ALA A 92 -11.16 -8.82 9.10
CA ALA A 92 -11.62 -8.58 10.46
C ALA A 92 -12.02 -7.10 10.68
N LYS A 93 -11.29 -6.15 10.08
CA LYS A 93 -11.60 -4.72 10.18
C LYS A 93 -12.91 -4.36 9.46
N LEU A 94 -13.18 -4.96 8.29
CA LEU A 94 -14.41 -4.74 7.55
C LEU A 94 -15.64 -5.24 8.33
N LEU A 95 -15.56 -6.43 8.93
CA LEU A 95 -16.62 -6.99 9.76
C LEU A 95 -16.94 -6.10 10.96
N LYS A 96 -15.93 -5.64 11.70
CA LYS A 96 -16.10 -4.71 12.84
C LYS A 96 -16.79 -3.39 12.45
N ARG A 97 -16.54 -2.86 11.25
CA ARG A 97 -17.20 -1.63 10.76
C ARG A 97 -18.67 -1.86 10.44
N SER A 98 -19.04 -3.05 9.96
CA SER A 98 -20.44 -3.42 9.67
C SER A 98 -21.29 -3.49 10.94
N GLU A 99 -20.72 -4.01 12.04
CA GLU A 99 -21.38 -4.10 13.34
C GLU A 99 -21.58 -2.72 13.98
N LYS A 100 -20.55 -1.86 13.92
CA LYS A 100 -20.62 -0.50 14.47
C LYS A 100 -21.66 0.38 13.76
N ARG A 101 -21.93 0.14 12.47
CA ARG A 101 -22.96 0.87 11.69
C ARG A 101 -24.39 0.42 12.05
N ARG A 102 -24.60 -0.77 12.62
CA ARG A 102 -25.92 -1.30 13.01
C ARG A 102 -26.40 -0.85 14.39
N GLY A 103 -25.54 -0.19 15.19
CA GLY A 103 -25.86 0.27 16.55
C GLY A 103 -25.98 1.79 16.73
N GLY A 104 -26.05 2.55 15.63
CA GLY A 104 -26.12 4.02 15.66
C GLY A 104 -27.05 4.58 14.59
N GLY A 105 -28.29 4.08 14.58
CA GLY A 105 -29.42 4.67 13.87
C GLY A 105 -30.34 5.35 14.88
#